data_AF-A0A8B9HEV4-F1
#
_entry.id   AF-A0A8B9HEV4-F1
#
_cell.length_a   1.000
_cell.length_b   1.000
_cell.length_c   1.000
_cell.angle_alpha   90.00
_cell.angle_beta   90.00
_cell.angle_gamma   90.00
#
_symmetry.space_group_name_H-M   'P 1'
#
loop_
_entity.id
_entity.type
_entity.pdbx_description
1 polymer ?
#
loop_
_entity_poly.entity_id
_entity_poly.type
_entity_poly.pdbx_seq_one_letter_code
_entity_poly.pdbx_strand_id
1 'polypeptide(L)'
;MLVGSDGRYFSRTAIEVIVQMAAANGIGRLVIGHNGILSTPAVSCIIRKIKAIGGIILTASHNPGGPGGDFGIKFNIANGVEIVDSVEIYLNMLRGIFDFGAIKNLLTGPDQLKIRIDAMNGVMGPYVRRILCDELGAPVNSAVNCVPLEDFGGQYPNPNPTFAVSLMESMKGGEFGFGAAFDADGVIYFTLLSRSVKYFSQTSS
;
A
#
# COMPACT_ATOMS: atom_id res chain seq x y z
N MET A 1 13.52 14.22 -7.40
CA MET A 1 13.39 12.75 -7.51
C MET A 1 12.53 12.28 -6.35
N LEU A 2 11.70 11.25 -6.55
CA LEU A 2 11.00 10.59 -5.44
C LEU A 2 11.90 9.60 -4.73
N VAL A 3 11.68 9.42 -3.43
CA VAL A 3 12.20 8.28 -2.68
C VAL A 3 11.06 7.77 -1.80
N GLY A 4 10.80 6.47 -1.88
CA GLY A 4 9.79 5.81 -1.07
C GLY A 4 10.17 4.38 -0.78
N SER A 5 9.64 3.83 0.29
CA SER A 5 9.81 2.42 0.64
C SER A 5 8.50 1.75 1.01
N ASP A 6 8.52 0.43 1.01
CA ASP A 6 7.49 -0.41 1.61
C ASP A 6 7.63 -0.54 3.14
N GLY A 7 8.63 0.12 3.74
CA GLY A 7 8.88 0.14 5.18
C GLY A 7 9.80 -0.98 5.70
N ARG A 8 10.29 -1.89 4.85
CA ARG A 8 11.18 -2.98 5.28
C ARG A 8 12.45 -2.48 5.98
N TYR A 9 13.03 -3.33 6.82
CA TYR A 9 14.34 -3.10 7.45
C TYR A 9 15.37 -2.53 6.45
N PHE A 10 16.25 -1.66 6.94
CA PHE A 10 17.25 -0.89 6.17
C PHE A 10 16.68 0.26 5.30
N SER A 11 15.36 0.39 5.13
CA SER A 11 14.78 1.46 4.29
C SER A 11 15.14 2.87 4.76
N ARG A 12 15.09 3.14 6.07
CA ARG A 12 15.42 4.47 6.61
C ARG A 12 16.87 4.83 6.36
N THR A 13 17.79 3.89 6.65
CA THR A 13 19.22 4.05 6.37
C THR A 13 19.48 4.28 4.88
N ALA A 14 18.84 3.50 4.01
CA ALA A 14 18.96 3.68 2.57
C ALA A 14 18.41 5.03 2.09
N ILE A 15 17.28 5.52 2.65
CA ILE A 15 16.77 6.86 2.37
C ILE A 15 17.78 7.93 2.77
N GLU A 16 18.37 7.83 3.96
CA GLU A 16 19.39 8.79 4.42
C GLU A 16 20.60 8.85 3.47
N VAL A 17 21.11 7.68 3.06
CA VAL A 17 22.20 7.58 2.08
C VAL A 17 21.78 8.19 0.73
N ILE A 18 20.59 7.87 0.23
CA ILE A 18 20.06 8.43 -1.02
C ILE A 18 19.95 9.95 -0.93
N VAL A 19 19.50 10.49 0.21
CA VAL A 19 19.40 11.94 0.43
C VAL A 19 20.76 12.60 0.34
N GLN A 20 21.75 12.04 1.04
CA GLN A 20 23.14 12.55 1.02
C GLN A 20 23.73 12.49 -0.39
N MET A 21 23.59 11.36 -1.08
CA MET A 21 24.11 11.17 -2.44
C MET A 21 23.42 12.09 -3.44
N ALA A 22 22.10 12.23 -3.36
CA ALA A 22 21.34 13.09 -4.26
C ALA A 22 21.73 14.57 -4.08
N ALA A 23 21.88 15.03 -2.83
CA ALA A 23 22.36 16.39 -2.55
C ALA A 23 23.78 16.62 -3.08
N ALA A 24 24.70 15.66 -2.87
CA ALA A 24 26.07 15.73 -3.38
C ALA A 24 26.15 15.73 -4.92
N ASN A 25 25.18 15.11 -5.60
CA ASN A 25 25.08 15.07 -7.06
C ASN A 25 24.22 16.21 -7.64
N GLY A 26 23.86 17.22 -6.83
CA GLY A 26 23.15 18.41 -7.31
C GLY A 26 21.66 18.20 -7.61
N ILE A 27 21.02 17.16 -7.06
CA ILE A 27 19.56 17.00 -7.16
C ILE A 27 18.88 18.09 -6.33
N GLY A 28 18.28 19.08 -7.00
CA GLY A 28 17.72 20.26 -6.34
C GLY A 28 16.45 20.04 -5.50
N ARG A 29 15.74 18.91 -5.67
CA ARG A 29 14.58 18.56 -4.84
C ARG A 29 14.40 17.05 -4.73
N LEU A 30 14.18 16.58 -3.50
CA LEU A 30 13.73 15.24 -3.20
C LEU A 30 12.32 15.25 -2.65
N VAL A 31 11.57 14.20 -2.93
CA VAL A 31 10.17 14.00 -2.55
C VAL A 31 10.09 12.69 -1.84
N ILE A 32 9.97 12.77 -0.52
CA ILE A 32 10.08 11.60 0.33
C ILE A 32 8.74 11.41 1.01
N GLY A 33 8.24 10.17 0.99
CA GLY A 33 7.05 9.82 1.74
C GLY A 33 7.22 10.13 3.22
N HIS A 34 6.14 10.50 3.90
CA HIS A 34 6.21 10.69 5.34
C HIS A 34 6.70 9.40 6.01
N ASN A 35 7.68 9.51 6.93
CA ASN A 35 8.41 8.37 7.51
C ASN A 35 9.11 7.45 6.49
N GLY A 36 9.36 7.92 5.27
CA GLY A 36 9.94 7.13 4.18
C GLY A 36 8.95 6.25 3.42
N ILE A 37 7.68 6.24 3.81
CA ILE A 37 6.68 5.28 3.30
C ILE A 37 6.02 5.80 2.03
N LEU A 38 6.12 5.02 0.94
CA LEU A 38 5.43 5.31 -0.31
C LEU A 38 5.23 4.01 -1.11
N SER A 39 3.97 3.66 -1.43
CA SER A 39 3.68 2.48 -2.22
C SER A 39 4.14 2.64 -3.67
N THR A 40 4.48 1.54 -4.36
CA THR A 40 4.85 1.55 -5.78
C THR A 40 3.83 2.30 -6.66
N PRO A 41 2.50 2.08 -6.54
CA PRO A 41 1.52 2.86 -7.31
C PRO A 41 1.48 4.34 -6.91
N ALA A 42 1.67 4.68 -5.64
CA ALA A 42 1.76 6.08 -5.21
C ALA A 42 3.00 6.77 -5.78
N VAL A 43 4.15 6.09 -5.85
CA VAL A 43 5.35 6.60 -6.51
C VAL A 43 5.03 6.95 -7.96
N SER A 44 4.42 6.02 -8.71
CA SER A 44 4.05 6.22 -10.12
C SER A 44 3.06 7.38 -10.30
N CYS A 45 2.03 7.46 -9.45
CA CYS A 45 1.03 8.53 -9.47
C CYS A 45 1.69 9.90 -9.22
N ILE A 46 2.49 10.01 -8.16
CA ILE A 46 3.13 11.27 -7.78
C ILE A 46 4.14 11.70 -8.83
N ILE A 47 4.96 10.78 -9.33
CA ILE A 47 5.90 11.02 -10.44
C ILE A 47 5.18 11.70 -11.60
N ARG A 48 3.98 11.25 -11.98
CA ARG A 48 3.20 11.89 -13.06
C ARG A 48 2.60 13.23 -12.65
N LYS A 49 2.06 13.32 -11.42
CA LYS A 49 1.34 14.50 -10.93
C LYS A 49 2.23 15.73 -10.78
N ILE A 50 3.34 15.58 -10.08
CA ILE A 50 4.31 16.68 -9.87
C ILE A 50 5.28 16.80 -11.04
N LYS A 51 5.16 15.86 -11.97
CA LYS A 51 6.02 15.55 -13.08
C LYS A 51 7.38 14.92 -12.73
N ALA A 52 7.78 14.52 -11.50
CA ALA A 52 9.19 14.25 -11.10
C ALA A 52 10.12 13.56 -12.11
N ILE A 53 11.43 13.89 -12.11
CA ILE A 53 12.45 13.26 -13.00
C ILE A 53 12.48 11.71 -12.92
N GLY A 54 11.94 11.18 -11.83
CA GLY A 54 11.94 9.78 -11.48
C GLY A 54 11.78 9.58 -9.99
N GLY A 55 11.89 8.33 -9.55
CA GLY A 55 11.80 7.92 -8.17
C GLY A 55 12.55 6.63 -7.88
N ILE A 56 13.18 6.56 -6.71
CA ILE A 56 13.73 5.34 -6.14
C ILE A 56 12.67 4.72 -5.24
N ILE A 57 12.41 3.43 -5.42
CA ILE A 57 11.49 2.65 -4.60
C ILE A 57 12.29 1.57 -3.90
N LEU A 58 12.33 1.63 -2.58
CA LEU A 58 13.02 0.67 -1.73
C LEU A 58 12.03 -0.43 -1.38
N THR A 59 12.08 -1.51 -2.15
CA THR A 59 11.18 -2.64 -2.03
C THR A 59 11.78 -3.86 -2.70
N ALA A 60 11.60 -5.04 -2.10
CA ALA A 60 11.77 -6.32 -2.76
C ALA A 60 10.41 -7.02 -3.00
N SER A 61 9.32 -6.24 -3.09
CA SER A 61 7.96 -6.70 -3.35
C SER A 61 7.57 -7.84 -2.38
N HIS A 62 7.24 -9.02 -2.91
CA HIS A 62 6.79 -10.19 -2.16
C HIS A 62 7.88 -10.89 -1.31
N ASN A 63 9.14 -10.45 -1.37
CA ASN A 63 10.23 -11.06 -0.61
C ASN A 63 10.24 -10.61 0.86
N PRO A 64 10.63 -11.51 1.78
CA PRO A 64 10.68 -11.23 3.22
C PRO A 64 11.61 -10.07 3.55
N GLY A 65 11.27 -9.28 4.57
CA GLY A 65 12.10 -8.19 5.10
C GLY A 65 12.89 -8.60 6.36
N GLY A 66 13.52 -7.62 7.01
CA GLY A 66 14.27 -7.84 8.26
C GLY A 66 15.80 -7.93 8.07
N PRO A 67 16.58 -8.01 9.16
CA PRO A 67 18.05 -8.05 9.11
C PRO A 67 18.65 -9.23 8.32
N GLY A 68 17.92 -10.35 8.23
CA GLY A 68 18.29 -11.51 7.42
C GLY A 68 17.40 -11.70 6.18
N GLY A 69 16.55 -10.72 5.86
CA GLY A 69 15.66 -10.75 4.71
C GLY A 69 16.24 -10.02 3.50
N ASP A 70 15.41 -9.84 2.48
CA ASP A 70 15.78 -9.23 1.22
C ASP A 70 15.54 -7.72 1.21
N PHE A 71 16.44 -7.01 0.54
CA PHE A 71 16.33 -5.57 0.27
C PHE A 71 16.46 -5.31 -1.23
N GLY A 72 15.58 -4.47 -1.77
CA GLY A 72 15.54 -4.18 -3.20
C GLY A 72 15.47 -2.68 -3.46
N ILE A 73 16.04 -2.26 -4.59
CA ILE A 73 16.01 -0.89 -5.07
C ILE A 73 15.47 -0.92 -6.50
N LYS A 74 14.30 -0.33 -6.72
CA LYS A 74 13.70 -0.10 -8.04
C LYS A 74 13.85 1.37 -8.42
N PHE A 75 14.00 1.65 -9.70
CA PHE A 75 14.10 3.01 -10.23
C PHE A 75 13.02 3.28 -11.27
N ASN A 76 12.22 4.31 -11.05
CA ASN A 76 11.22 4.85 -11.98
C ASN A 76 11.70 6.21 -12.51
N ILE A 77 11.24 6.62 -13.70
CA ILE A 77 11.57 7.91 -14.35
C ILE A 77 10.30 8.70 -14.70
N ALA A 78 10.34 10.05 -14.63
CA ALA A 78 9.46 10.98 -15.38
C ALA A 78 10.11 12.39 -15.53
N ASN A 79 9.39 13.52 -15.62
CA ASN A 79 9.84 14.85 -16.08
C ASN A 79 9.72 16.07 -15.06
N GLY A 80 10.49 16.19 -13.95
CA GLY A 80 10.56 17.40 -13.03
C GLY A 80 9.75 17.46 -11.69
N VAL A 81 10.27 17.95 -10.54
CA VAL A 81 9.97 17.45 -9.14
C VAL A 81 9.16 18.35 -8.15
N GLU A 82 8.22 17.80 -7.32
CA GLU A 82 7.67 18.39 -6.05
C GLU A 82 7.36 17.48 -4.80
N ILE A 83 7.60 17.92 -3.55
CA ILE A 83 7.30 17.17 -2.29
C ILE A 83 5.80 17.14 -1.98
N VAL A 84 5.24 15.97 -1.67
CA VAL A 84 3.79 15.80 -1.53
C VAL A 84 3.37 14.66 -0.59
N ASP A 85 2.18 14.78 0.01
CA ASP A 85 1.49 13.71 0.73
C ASP A 85 0.95 12.67 -0.27
N SER A 86 1.47 11.45 -0.19
CA SER A 86 1.13 10.37 -1.13
C SER A 86 -0.25 9.78 -0.94
N VAL A 87 -0.76 9.77 0.30
CA VAL A 87 -2.08 9.24 0.61
C VAL A 87 -3.12 10.24 0.13
N GLU A 88 -2.93 11.52 0.40
CA GLU A 88 -3.85 12.57 -0.03
C GLU A 88 -3.87 12.73 -1.56
N ILE A 89 -2.73 12.59 -2.23
CA ILE A 89 -2.70 12.58 -3.70
C ILE A 89 -3.46 11.40 -4.27
N TYR A 90 -3.19 10.20 -3.75
CA TYR A 90 -3.82 8.99 -4.23
C TYR A 90 -5.34 9.03 -3.98
N LEU A 91 -5.75 9.51 -2.81
CA LEU A 91 -7.14 9.77 -2.46
C LEU A 91 -7.81 10.71 -3.47
N ASN A 92 -7.18 11.84 -3.78
CA ASN A 92 -7.72 12.80 -4.76
C ASN A 92 -7.82 12.21 -6.18
N MET A 93 -6.86 11.37 -6.57
CA MET A 93 -6.94 10.63 -7.84
C MET A 93 -8.13 9.66 -7.83
N LEU A 94 -8.29 8.86 -6.76
CA LEU A 94 -9.38 7.91 -6.64
C LEU A 94 -10.76 8.59 -6.65
N ARG A 95 -10.90 9.76 -5.99
CA ARG A 95 -12.13 10.56 -6.05
C ARG A 95 -12.52 10.98 -7.47
N GLY A 96 -11.54 11.18 -8.36
CA GLY A 96 -11.78 11.49 -9.76
C GLY A 96 -12.14 10.29 -10.62
N ILE A 97 -11.91 9.06 -10.13
CA ILE A 97 -12.12 7.81 -10.87
C ILE A 97 -13.39 7.10 -10.39
N PHE A 98 -13.67 7.11 -9.09
CA PHE A 98 -14.74 6.35 -8.47
C PHE A 98 -15.81 7.25 -7.84
N ASP A 99 -17.05 6.78 -7.82
CA ASP A 99 -18.14 7.43 -7.08
C ASP A 99 -18.02 7.11 -5.58
N PHE A 100 -17.41 8.03 -4.84
CA PHE A 100 -17.22 7.90 -3.39
C PHE A 100 -18.54 7.96 -2.62
N GLY A 101 -19.57 8.63 -3.15
CA GLY A 101 -20.89 8.68 -2.53
C GLY A 101 -21.55 7.30 -2.56
N ALA A 102 -21.53 6.65 -3.72
CA ALA A 102 -22.03 5.29 -3.87
C ALA A 102 -21.26 4.29 -3.00
N ILE A 103 -19.92 4.36 -2.98
CA ILE A 103 -19.09 3.47 -2.16
C ILE A 103 -19.35 3.70 -0.66
N LYS A 104 -19.45 4.96 -0.22
CA LYS A 104 -19.77 5.27 1.18
C LYS A 104 -21.13 4.74 1.60
N ASN A 105 -22.15 4.86 0.75
CA ASN A 105 -23.48 4.30 1.01
C ASN A 105 -23.46 2.76 1.12
N LEU A 106 -22.57 2.10 0.37
CA LEU A 106 -22.38 0.65 0.47
C LEU A 106 -21.69 0.24 1.79
N LEU A 107 -20.77 1.07 2.30
CA LEU A 107 -19.93 0.76 3.46
C LEU A 107 -20.47 1.32 4.79
N THR A 108 -21.62 1.99 4.79
CA THR A 108 -22.21 2.63 5.97
C THR A 108 -23.70 2.31 6.12
N GLY A 109 -24.23 2.45 7.34
CA GLY A 109 -25.65 2.19 7.65
C GLY A 109 -25.93 0.78 8.20
N PRO A 110 -27.21 0.48 8.52
CA PRO A 110 -27.59 -0.79 9.16
C PRO A 110 -27.36 -2.02 8.25
N ASP A 111 -27.52 -1.86 6.94
CA ASP A 111 -27.32 -2.90 5.93
C ASP A 111 -25.94 -2.82 5.25
N GLN A 112 -24.96 -2.17 5.89
CA GLN A 112 -23.64 -1.96 5.32
C GLN A 112 -22.97 -3.28 4.90
N LEU A 113 -22.26 -3.23 3.76
CA LEU A 113 -21.38 -4.31 3.37
C LEU A 113 -20.23 -4.41 4.38
N LYS A 114 -20.23 -5.48 5.17
CA LYS A 114 -19.12 -5.77 6.07
C LYS A 114 -17.90 -6.23 5.28
N ILE A 115 -16.85 -5.42 5.29
CA ILE A 115 -15.60 -5.69 4.60
C ILE A 115 -14.46 -6.01 5.59
N ARG A 116 -13.46 -6.76 5.12
CA ARG A 116 -12.22 -7.03 5.86
C ARG A 116 -11.00 -6.95 4.97
N ILE A 117 -10.14 -5.98 5.24
CA ILE A 117 -9.01 -5.60 4.38
C ILE A 117 -7.71 -5.76 5.16
N ASP A 118 -6.91 -6.73 4.76
CA ASP A 118 -5.64 -7.07 5.39
C ASP A 118 -4.47 -6.45 4.62
N ALA A 119 -3.81 -5.47 5.22
CA ALA A 119 -2.62 -4.86 4.62
C ALA A 119 -1.34 -5.67 4.88
N MET A 120 -1.41 -6.80 5.58
CA MET A 120 -0.30 -7.69 5.93
C MET A 120 0.90 -6.95 6.53
N ASN A 121 0.62 -5.91 7.33
CA ASN A 121 1.62 -5.01 7.92
C ASN A 121 2.54 -4.32 6.89
N GLY A 122 2.10 -4.24 5.63
CA GLY A 122 2.78 -3.58 4.53
C GLY A 122 2.31 -2.15 4.28
N VAL A 123 2.72 -1.61 3.13
CA VAL A 123 2.58 -0.18 2.80
C VAL A 123 1.12 0.27 2.69
N MET A 124 0.19 -0.64 2.42
CA MET A 124 -1.23 -0.32 2.20
C MET A 124 -1.98 0.08 3.47
N GLY A 125 -1.41 -0.14 4.65
CA GLY A 125 -2.08 0.13 5.93
C GLY A 125 -2.63 1.56 6.08
N PRO A 126 -1.79 2.61 5.91
CA PRO A 126 -2.24 4.01 5.97
C PRO A 126 -3.29 4.34 4.89
N TYR A 127 -3.17 3.77 3.69
CA TYR A 127 -4.12 3.98 2.60
C TYR A 127 -5.49 3.37 2.93
N VAL A 128 -5.52 2.15 3.43
CA VAL A 128 -6.76 1.47 3.87
C VAL A 128 -7.45 2.31 4.94
N ARG A 129 -6.73 2.75 5.98
CA ARG A 129 -7.31 3.56 7.05
C ARG A 129 -7.84 4.89 6.53
N ARG A 130 -7.02 5.66 5.82
CA ARG A 130 -7.40 7.01 5.37
C ARG A 130 -8.55 6.98 4.36
N ILE A 131 -8.54 6.02 3.43
CA ILE A 131 -9.48 5.98 2.32
C ILE A 131 -10.73 5.20 2.70
N LEU A 132 -10.59 3.96 3.16
CA LEU A 132 -11.75 3.12 3.45
C LEU A 132 -12.41 3.50 4.77
N CYS A 133 -11.63 3.75 5.82
CA CYS A 133 -12.20 4.09 7.13
C CYS A 133 -12.55 5.57 7.23
N ASP A 134 -11.57 6.48 7.14
CA ASP A 134 -11.81 7.90 7.43
C ASP A 134 -12.69 8.56 6.37
N GLU A 135 -12.43 8.30 5.09
CA GLU A 135 -13.16 8.96 4.00
C GLU A 135 -14.49 8.27 3.68
N LEU A 136 -14.44 6.95 3.45
CA LEU A 136 -15.58 6.16 2.98
C LEU A 136 -16.42 5.58 4.13
N GLY A 137 -16.00 5.75 5.38
CA GLY A 137 -16.81 5.43 6.56
C GLY A 137 -16.85 3.96 6.94
N ALA A 138 -16.00 3.11 6.36
CA ALA A 138 -15.90 1.72 6.79
C ALA A 138 -15.49 1.66 8.28
N PRO A 139 -16.08 0.76 9.07
CA PRO A 139 -15.68 0.55 10.46
C PRO A 139 -14.17 0.31 10.62
N VAL A 140 -13.56 0.82 11.70
CA VAL A 140 -12.10 0.69 11.92
C VAL A 140 -11.65 -0.78 11.99
N ASN A 141 -12.50 -1.68 12.47
CA ASN A 141 -12.23 -3.12 12.50
C ASN A 141 -12.23 -3.79 11.11
N SER A 142 -12.63 -3.08 10.05
CA SER A 142 -12.41 -3.51 8.66
C SER A 142 -10.94 -3.45 8.26
N ALA A 143 -10.12 -2.60 8.91
CA ALA A 143 -8.70 -2.43 8.61
C ALA A 143 -7.84 -3.40 9.47
N VAL A 144 -7.36 -4.48 8.87
CA VAL A 144 -6.56 -5.53 9.50
C VAL A 144 -5.08 -5.35 9.16
N ASN A 145 -4.20 -5.52 10.15
CA ASN A 145 -2.74 -5.38 10.00
C ASN A 145 -2.31 -4.10 9.26
N CYS A 146 -3.05 -3.00 9.48
CA CYS A 146 -2.84 -1.72 8.78
C CYS A 146 -1.80 -0.81 9.45
N VAL A 147 -0.92 -1.37 10.27
CA VAL A 147 0.27 -0.68 10.78
C VAL A 147 1.47 -1.26 10.03
N PRO A 148 2.19 -0.46 9.23
CA PRO A 148 3.43 -0.91 8.61
C PRO A 148 4.46 -1.33 9.67
N LEU A 149 5.02 -2.54 9.52
CA LEU A 149 6.07 -3.07 10.39
C LEU A 149 7.28 -3.47 9.54
N GLU A 150 8.49 -3.29 10.07
CA GLU A 150 9.73 -3.52 9.31
C GLU A 150 9.95 -4.99 8.91
N ASP A 151 9.34 -5.91 9.66
CA ASP A 151 9.36 -7.37 9.49
C ASP A 151 7.99 -7.94 9.07
N PHE A 152 7.02 -7.06 8.76
CA PHE A 152 5.65 -7.44 8.46
C PHE A 152 4.97 -8.30 9.54
N GLY A 153 5.38 -8.16 10.80
CA GLY A 153 4.89 -8.99 11.91
C GLY A 153 5.44 -10.41 11.91
N GLY A 154 6.60 -10.63 11.29
CA GLY A 154 7.24 -11.94 11.14
C GLY A 154 6.56 -12.86 10.12
N GLN A 155 5.69 -12.31 9.27
CA GLN A 155 4.92 -13.04 8.27
C GLN A 155 5.37 -12.70 6.85
N TYR A 156 5.03 -13.54 5.89
CA TYR A 156 5.22 -13.23 4.47
C TYR A 156 4.05 -12.37 3.97
N PRO A 157 4.28 -11.12 3.51
CA PRO A 157 3.24 -10.25 2.96
C PRO A 157 2.93 -10.67 1.51
N ASN A 158 2.46 -11.90 1.34
CA ASN A 158 2.14 -12.51 0.06
C ASN A 158 0.65 -12.91 0.07
N PRO A 159 -0.22 -12.16 -0.62
CA PRO A 159 -1.66 -12.33 -0.51
C PRO A 159 -2.11 -13.56 -1.30
N ASN A 160 -2.07 -14.71 -0.65
CA ASN A 160 -2.60 -15.98 -1.16
C ASN A 160 -3.10 -16.86 0.00
N PRO A 161 -3.86 -17.95 -0.27
CA PRO A 161 -4.45 -18.79 0.78
C PRO A 161 -3.45 -19.40 1.77
N THR A 162 -2.17 -19.54 1.40
CA THR A 162 -1.12 -20.10 2.27
C THR A 162 -0.71 -19.12 3.36
N PHE A 163 -0.64 -17.82 3.06
CA PHE A 163 -0.16 -16.80 4.01
C PHE A 163 -1.27 -15.89 4.56
N ALA A 164 -2.36 -15.70 3.83
CA ALA A 164 -3.52 -14.91 4.28
C ALA A 164 -4.53 -15.75 5.10
N VAL A 165 -4.03 -16.64 5.97
CA VAL A 165 -4.85 -17.63 6.69
C VAL A 165 -5.89 -16.96 7.60
N SER A 166 -5.49 -15.94 8.35
CA SER A 166 -6.38 -15.18 9.24
C SER A 166 -7.55 -14.53 8.49
N LEU A 167 -7.29 -14.00 7.30
CA LEU A 167 -8.32 -13.43 6.42
C LEU A 167 -9.24 -14.54 5.88
N MET A 168 -8.67 -15.66 5.43
CA MET A 168 -9.45 -16.82 4.95
C MET A 168 -10.40 -17.35 6.03
N GLU A 169 -9.94 -17.49 7.27
CA GLU A 169 -10.76 -17.91 8.41
C GLU A 169 -11.86 -16.90 8.74
N SER A 170 -11.52 -15.61 8.75
CA SER A 170 -12.50 -14.55 8.99
C SER A 170 -13.61 -14.54 7.95
N MET A 171 -13.28 -14.76 6.68
CA MET A 171 -14.25 -14.80 5.58
C MET A 171 -15.12 -16.07 5.61
N LYS A 172 -14.58 -17.22 6.05
CA LYS A 172 -15.36 -18.46 6.23
C LYS A 172 -16.45 -18.34 7.28
N GLY A 173 -16.30 -17.45 8.26
CA GLY A 173 -17.31 -17.20 9.29
C GLY A 173 -18.63 -16.64 8.74
N GLY A 174 -18.68 -16.20 7.47
CA GLY A 174 -19.90 -15.72 6.81
C GLY A 174 -20.34 -14.32 7.24
N GLU A 175 -19.67 -13.73 8.23
CA GLU A 175 -19.95 -12.37 8.71
C GLU A 175 -19.59 -11.29 7.68
N PHE A 176 -18.48 -11.47 6.97
CA PHE A 176 -17.94 -10.49 6.03
C PHE A 176 -18.37 -10.84 4.60
N GLY A 177 -18.92 -9.86 3.88
CA GLY A 177 -19.35 -10.02 2.48
C GLY A 177 -18.20 -9.93 1.48
N PHE A 178 -17.14 -9.19 1.83
CA PHE A 178 -15.97 -8.95 1.00
C PHE A 178 -14.69 -8.94 1.84
N GLY A 179 -13.65 -9.60 1.35
CA GLY A 179 -12.32 -9.63 1.96
C GLY A 179 -11.26 -9.30 0.92
N ALA A 180 -10.19 -8.61 1.33
CA ALA A 180 -9.03 -8.44 0.47
C ALA A 180 -7.72 -8.46 1.27
N ALA A 181 -6.64 -8.95 0.67
CA ALA A 181 -5.29 -8.83 1.19
C ALA A 181 -4.37 -8.18 0.15
N PHE A 182 -3.38 -7.43 0.62
CA PHE A 182 -2.35 -6.80 -0.22
C PHE A 182 -0.97 -7.35 0.11
N ASP A 183 -0.09 -7.35 -0.89
CA ASP A 183 1.35 -7.56 -0.67
C ASP A 183 2.04 -6.32 -0.08
N ALA A 184 3.34 -6.45 0.20
CA ALA A 184 4.12 -5.42 0.86
C ALA A 184 4.07 -4.05 0.16
N ASP A 185 4.14 -4.02 -1.17
CA ASP A 185 4.15 -2.79 -1.97
C ASP A 185 2.81 -2.40 -2.58
N GLY A 186 1.74 -3.17 -2.31
CA GLY A 186 0.37 -2.86 -2.68
C GLY A 186 0.06 -3.03 -4.17
N VAL A 187 0.85 -3.85 -4.87
CA VAL A 187 0.69 -4.14 -6.30
C VAL A 187 -0.08 -5.42 -6.51
N ILE A 188 0.23 -6.46 -5.73
CA ILE A 188 -0.49 -7.73 -5.77
C ILE A 188 -1.59 -7.68 -4.72
N TYR A 189 -2.78 -8.09 -5.13
CA TYR A 189 -3.93 -8.18 -4.24
C TYR A 189 -4.70 -9.49 -4.45
N PHE A 190 -5.30 -9.93 -3.36
CA PHE A 190 -6.15 -11.10 -3.28
C PHE A 190 -7.53 -10.67 -2.79
N THR A 191 -8.60 -11.18 -3.39
CA THR A 191 -9.97 -10.86 -2.97
C THR A 191 -10.80 -12.12 -2.71
N LEU A 192 -11.70 -12.03 -1.73
CA LEU A 192 -12.63 -13.05 -1.31
C LEU A 192 -14.06 -12.50 -1.27
N LEU A 193 -15.03 -13.28 -1.72
CA LEU A 193 -16.46 -12.99 -1.61
C LEU A 193 -17.15 -14.07 -0.79
N SER A 194 -18.09 -13.70 0.08
CA SER A 194 -18.67 -14.65 1.05
C SER A 194 -19.46 -15.80 0.41
N ARG A 195 -20.08 -15.56 -0.75
CA ARG A 195 -20.96 -16.54 -1.41
C ARG A 195 -20.23 -17.58 -2.25
N SER A 196 -18.93 -17.39 -2.46
CA SER A 196 -18.06 -18.36 -3.08
C SER A 196 -16.66 -17.88 -2.73
N VAL A 197 -15.87 -18.63 -1.98
CA VAL A 197 -14.43 -18.40 -1.86
C VAL A 197 -13.83 -18.58 -3.26
N LYS A 198 -14.03 -17.58 -4.12
CA LYS A 198 -13.62 -17.53 -5.51
C LYS A 198 -12.35 -16.72 -5.53
N TYR A 199 -11.30 -17.43 -5.88
CA TYR A 199 -9.97 -16.89 -6.06
C TYR A 199 -9.94 -16.01 -7.31
N PHE A 200 -9.54 -14.75 -7.13
CA PHE A 200 -9.15 -13.85 -8.21
C PHE A 200 -7.76 -13.31 -7.88
N SER A 201 -6.74 -13.78 -8.60
CA SER A 201 -5.40 -13.19 -8.60
C SER A 201 -5.15 -12.51 -9.93
N GLN A 202 -4.64 -11.28 -9.93
CA GLN A 202 -3.90 -10.78 -11.08
C GLN A 202 -2.51 -11.43 -11.07
N THR A 203 -2.34 -12.52 -11.80
CA THR A 203 -1.00 -12.92 -12.26
C THR A 203 -0.70 -12.10 -13.50
N SER A 204 0.32 -11.24 -13.43
CA SER A 204 0.89 -10.58 -14.60
C SER A 204 1.25 -11.64 -15.65
N SER A 205 0.63 -11.54 -16.83
CA SER A 205 1.12 -12.18 -18.06
C SER A 205 2.35 -11.45 -18.58
#